data_AF-A0A2J6IDD5-F1
#
_entry.id   AF-A0A2J6IDD5-F1
#
_cell.length_a   1.000
_cell.length_b   1.000
_cell.length_c   1.000
_cell.angle_alpha   90.00
_cell.angle_beta   90.00
_cell.angle_gamma   90.00
#
_symmetry.space_group_name_H-M   'P 1'
#
loop_
_entity.id
_entity.type
_entity.pdbx_description
1 polymer ?
#
loop_
_entity_poly.entity_id
_entity_poly.type
_entity_poly.pdbx_seq_one_letter_code
_entity_poly.pdbx_strand_id
1 'polypeptide(L)'
;MKRKNNKSKYLKLQKEFDFFEYQSYKINVENSSINLEFNFNLSNKYFFNPKIRISLPEKPDQLKISSGDLNILAFNIGMVELVSYWKAACPKKIIIKPHTLNDQQIKWWRKLYYNGLGEFFYLNSIDVNENDFLEIKCFGNELESLDMELDFTKVIVPVGGGKDSIVSLEVLKSAGIDIYPMMLNPNP
;
A
#
# COMPACT_ATOMS: atom_id res chain seq x y z
N MET A 1 -17.36 15.47 -5.21
CA MET A 1 -16.23 16.43 -5.09
C MET A 1 -16.16 17.31 -6.33
N LYS A 2 -15.75 18.59 -6.23
CA LYS A 2 -15.58 19.50 -7.40
C LYS A 2 -14.13 19.47 -7.88
N ARG A 3 -13.93 19.35 -9.19
CA ARG A 3 -12.62 19.45 -9.85
C ARG A 3 -12.03 20.85 -9.65
N LYS A 4 -10.74 20.93 -9.33
CA LYS A 4 -9.94 22.16 -9.18
C LYS A 4 -8.77 22.11 -10.14
N ASN A 5 -8.34 23.28 -10.63
CA ASN A 5 -7.13 23.37 -11.45
C ASN A 5 -5.92 23.61 -10.54
N ASN A 6 -5.22 22.53 -10.17
CA ASN A 6 -4.04 22.58 -9.30
C ASN A 6 -2.74 22.26 -10.06
N LYS A 7 -2.74 22.32 -11.40
CA LYS A 7 -1.59 21.95 -12.24
C LYS A 7 -0.34 22.78 -11.93
N SER A 8 -0.48 24.10 -11.71
CA SER A 8 0.64 24.97 -11.33
C SER A 8 1.22 24.60 -9.96
N LYS A 9 0.36 24.32 -8.98
CA LYS A 9 0.76 23.87 -7.64
C LYS A 9 1.48 22.53 -7.70
N TYR A 10 0.98 21.58 -8.48
CA TYR A 10 1.63 20.29 -8.73
C TYR A 10 3.06 20.49 -9.26
N LEU A 11 3.22 21.25 -10.35
CA LEU A 11 4.54 21.51 -10.93
C LEU A 11 5.48 22.26 -9.99
N LYS A 12 4.96 23.17 -9.16
CA LYS A 12 5.75 23.86 -8.14
C LYS A 12 6.27 22.88 -7.08
N LEU A 13 5.39 22.03 -6.56
CA LEU A 13 5.78 21.04 -5.54
C LEU A 13 6.79 20.03 -6.09
N GLN A 14 6.63 19.56 -7.33
CA GLN A 14 7.63 18.67 -7.96
C GLN A 14 9.02 19.29 -8.07
N LYS A 15 9.11 20.62 -8.24
CA LYS A 15 10.39 21.35 -8.28
C LYS A 15 10.96 21.62 -6.90
N GLU A 16 10.10 21.69 -5.90
CA GLU A 16 10.48 21.97 -4.52
C GLU A 16 10.96 20.70 -3.79
N PHE A 17 10.44 19.54 -4.18
CA PHE A 17 10.74 18.24 -3.59
C PHE A 17 11.31 17.29 -4.64
N ASP A 18 12.63 17.05 -4.56
CA ASP A 18 13.36 16.23 -5.53
C ASP A 18 13.01 14.74 -5.45
N PHE A 19 12.81 14.22 -4.24
CA PHE A 19 12.55 12.81 -4.01
C PHE A 19 11.66 12.56 -2.78
N PHE A 20 11.02 11.40 -2.76
CA PHE A 20 10.43 10.82 -1.55
C PHE A 20 11.03 9.45 -1.26
N GLU A 21 11.55 9.29 -0.05
CA GLU A 21 12.37 8.16 0.32
C GLU A 21 11.70 7.31 1.40
N TYR A 22 11.55 6.02 1.13
CA TYR A 22 11.28 4.99 2.12
C TYR A 22 12.62 4.52 2.66
N GLN A 23 12.92 4.87 3.91
CA GLN A 23 14.23 4.66 4.52
C GLN A 23 14.36 3.28 5.15
N SER A 24 13.40 2.93 5.99
CA SER A 24 13.38 1.70 6.79
C SER A 24 12.00 1.47 7.35
N TYR A 25 11.75 0.28 7.88
CA TYR A 25 10.57 -0.02 8.66
C TYR A 25 10.96 -0.85 9.88
N LYS A 26 10.12 -0.80 10.91
CA LYS A 26 10.25 -1.60 12.12
C LYS A 26 8.99 -2.41 12.34
N ILE A 27 9.18 -3.63 12.81
CA ILE A 27 8.12 -4.55 13.19
C ILE A 27 8.31 -4.85 14.67
N ASN A 28 7.28 -4.62 15.46
CA ASN A 28 7.24 -5.04 16.86
C ASN A 28 6.01 -5.90 17.08
N VAL A 29 6.22 -7.18 17.40
CA VAL A 29 5.15 -8.14 17.67
C VAL A 29 4.97 -8.24 19.18
N GLU A 30 3.78 -7.89 19.64
CA GLU A 30 3.33 -8.02 21.02
C GLU A 30 2.25 -9.10 21.08
N ASN A 31 1.95 -9.63 22.28
CA ASN A 31 1.01 -10.74 22.49
C ASN A 31 -0.39 -10.55 21.87
N SER A 32 -0.80 -9.34 21.52
CA SER A 32 -2.11 -9.06 20.90
C SER A 32 -2.06 -8.03 19.77
N SER A 33 -0.87 -7.65 19.31
CA SER A 33 -0.77 -6.73 18.18
C SER A 33 0.55 -6.77 17.44
N ILE A 34 0.49 -6.52 16.14
CA ILE A 34 1.64 -6.21 15.31
C ILE A 34 1.70 -4.70 15.14
N ASN A 35 2.78 -4.09 15.58
CA ASN A 35 3.05 -2.66 15.42
C ASN A 35 4.07 -2.47 14.30
N LEU A 36 3.68 -1.74 13.25
CA LEU A 36 4.52 -1.37 12.13
C LEU A 36 4.84 0.12 12.21
N GLU A 37 6.11 0.48 12.01
CA GLU A 37 6.56 1.87 11.92
C GLU A 37 7.37 2.04 10.64
N PHE A 38 6.96 2.97 9.78
CA PHE A 38 7.65 3.27 8.52
C PHE A 38 8.46 4.54 8.67
N ASN A 39 9.66 4.63 8.11
CA ASN A 39 10.50 5.83 8.21
C ASN A 39 10.57 6.48 6.82
N PHE A 40 10.04 7.69 6.72
CA PHE A 40 9.95 8.41 5.47
C PHE A 40 10.74 9.71 5.50
N ASN A 41 11.38 10.04 4.37
CA ASN A 41 12.14 11.26 4.15
C ASN A 41 11.67 11.94 2.86
N LEU A 42 11.07 13.11 2.98
CA LEU A 42 10.67 13.94 1.86
C LEU A 42 11.75 15.00 1.59
N SER A 43 12.64 14.69 0.65
CA SER A 43 13.67 15.61 0.12
C SER A 43 14.56 16.25 1.19
N ASN A 44 14.89 15.53 2.26
CA ASN A 44 15.66 16.00 3.44
C ASN A 44 15.05 17.20 4.18
N LYS A 45 13.79 17.56 3.86
CA LYS A 45 13.07 18.67 4.50
C LYS A 45 12.14 18.18 5.60
N TYR A 46 11.53 17.01 5.39
CA TYR A 46 10.59 16.42 6.33
C TYR A 46 10.91 14.96 6.56
N PHE A 47 11.02 14.59 7.84
CA PHE A 47 11.21 13.23 8.31
C PHE A 47 10.03 12.90 9.22
N PHE A 48 9.39 11.76 8.98
CA PHE A 48 8.23 11.35 9.76
C PHE A 48 8.04 9.84 9.72
N ASN A 49 7.30 9.34 10.71
CA ASN A 49 7.29 7.91 11.02
C ASN A 49 5.86 7.41 11.26
N PRO A 50 5.04 7.23 10.21
CA PRO A 50 3.67 6.76 10.40
C PRO A 50 3.67 5.35 10.97
N LYS A 51 2.68 5.08 11.83
CA LYS A 51 2.56 3.82 12.56
C LYS A 51 1.22 3.17 12.28
N ILE A 52 1.25 1.86 12.09
CA ILE A 52 0.06 1.02 11.98
C ILE A 52 0.09 0.02 13.11
N ARG A 53 -1.04 -0.12 13.81
CA ARG A 53 -1.24 -1.17 14.80
C ARG A 53 -2.32 -2.11 14.29
N ILE A 54 -1.95 -3.39 14.12
CA ILE A 54 -2.86 -4.45 13.74
C ILE A 54 -3.15 -5.27 14.99
N SER A 55 -4.39 -5.24 15.46
CA SER A 55 -4.82 -6.10 16.57
C SER A 55 -4.91 -7.55 16.11
N LEU A 56 -4.34 -8.44 16.90
CA LEU A 56 -4.43 -9.89 16.71
C LEU A 56 -5.56 -10.46 17.60
N PRO A 57 -6.21 -11.56 17.18
CA PRO A 57 -7.12 -12.29 18.04
C PRO A 57 -6.41 -12.84 19.29
N GLU A 58 -7.17 -13.15 20.35
CA GLU A 58 -6.66 -13.56 21.67
C GLU A 58 -5.73 -14.80 21.66
N LYS A 59 -5.72 -15.58 20.58
CA LYS A 59 -4.84 -16.74 20.38
C LYS A 59 -3.90 -16.53 19.18
N PRO A 60 -2.91 -15.63 19.29
CA PRO A 60 -1.98 -15.33 18.20
C PRO A 60 -1.11 -16.52 17.79
N ASP A 61 -0.91 -17.51 18.67
CA ASP A 61 -0.10 -18.70 18.42
C ASP A 61 -0.63 -19.57 17.24
N GLN A 62 -1.89 -19.33 16.82
CA GLN A 62 -2.47 -19.97 15.65
C GLN A 62 -2.05 -19.29 14.33
N LEU A 63 -1.54 -18.06 14.38
CA LEU A 63 -0.99 -17.36 13.23
C LEU A 63 0.42 -17.88 12.97
N LYS A 64 0.52 -18.89 12.09
CA LYS A 64 1.78 -19.38 11.56
C LYS A 64 2.37 -18.39 10.55
N ILE A 65 2.79 -17.22 11.01
CA ILE A 65 3.45 -16.22 10.17
C ILE A 65 4.92 -16.17 10.58
N SER A 66 5.83 -16.50 9.67
CA SER A 66 7.26 -16.41 9.95
C SER A 66 7.71 -14.96 10.04
N SER A 67 8.89 -14.73 10.63
CA SER A 67 9.51 -13.40 10.61
C SER A 67 9.80 -12.92 9.19
N GLY A 68 10.10 -13.83 8.26
CA GLY A 68 10.31 -13.52 6.83
C GLY A 68 9.02 -13.03 6.17
N ASP A 69 7.91 -13.73 6.40
CA ASP A 69 6.60 -13.34 5.87
C ASP A 69 6.16 -11.98 6.39
N LEU A 70 6.31 -11.74 7.70
CA LEU A 70 6.03 -10.44 8.30
C LEU A 70 6.89 -9.34 7.69
N ASN A 71 8.16 -9.63 7.40
CA ASN A 71 9.06 -8.67 6.77
C ASN A 71 8.59 -8.28 5.37
N ILE A 72 8.20 -9.26 4.55
CA ILE A 72 7.64 -9.05 3.22
C ILE A 72 6.34 -8.23 3.29
N LEU A 73 5.42 -8.61 4.19
CA LEU A 73 4.14 -7.92 4.36
C LEU A 73 4.36 -6.47 4.82
N ALA A 74 5.20 -6.24 5.84
CA ALA A 74 5.48 -4.91 6.36
C ALA A 74 6.08 -4.00 5.29
N PHE A 75 7.05 -4.48 4.51
CA PHE A 75 7.61 -3.72 3.40
C PHE A 75 6.53 -3.28 2.39
N ASN A 76 5.68 -4.21 1.96
CA ASN A 76 4.64 -3.92 0.97
C ASN A 76 3.54 -2.99 1.53
N ILE A 77 3.20 -3.11 2.81
CA ILE A 77 2.31 -2.14 3.49
C ILE A 77 2.96 -0.75 3.50
N GLY A 78 4.27 -0.65 3.77
CA GLY A 78 4.99 0.62 3.71
C GLY A 78 4.99 1.25 2.32
N MET A 79 5.05 0.45 1.25
CA MET A 79 4.86 0.93 -0.12
C MET A 79 3.46 1.53 -0.34
N VAL A 80 2.41 0.85 0.16
CA VAL A 80 1.04 1.39 0.11
C VAL A 80 0.90 2.67 0.94
N GLU A 81 1.49 2.74 2.13
CA GLU A 81 1.46 3.95 2.96
C GLU A 81 2.19 5.13 2.29
N LEU A 82 3.31 4.86 1.62
CA LEU A 82 4.11 5.88 0.94
C LEU A 82 3.25 6.68 -0.06
N VAL A 83 2.45 6.04 -0.92
CA VAL A 83 1.68 6.78 -1.93
C VAL A 83 0.65 7.74 -1.31
N SER A 84 0.17 7.45 -0.10
CA SER A 84 -0.72 8.36 0.63
C SER A 84 -0.05 9.69 0.94
N TYR A 85 1.22 9.66 1.37
CA TYR A 85 2.00 10.86 1.66
C TYR A 85 2.63 11.51 0.43
N TRP A 86 2.92 10.72 -0.61
CA TRP A 86 3.44 11.23 -1.89
C TRP A 86 2.56 12.35 -2.45
N LYS A 87 1.23 12.24 -2.30
CA LYS A 87 0.25 13.26 -2.74
C LYS A 87 0.49 14.66 -2.17
N ALA A 88 1.20 14.79 -1.04
CA ALA A 88 1.50 16.08 -0.42
C ALA A 88 2.51 16.93 -1.23
N ALA A 89 3.41 16.28 -1.99
CA ALA A 89 4.53 16.94 -2.68
C ALA A 89 4.74 16.49 -4.13
N CYS A 90 4.17 15.34 -4.50
CA CYS A 90 4.22 14.74 -5.83
C CYS A 90 5.62 14.59 -6.46
N PRO A 91 6.70 14.26 -5.73
CA PRO A 91 8.04 14.20 -6.30
C PRO A 91 8.12 13.16 -7.43
N LYS A 92 8.91 13.47 -8.46
CA LYS A 92 9.08 12.56 -9.61
C LYS A 92 9.87 11.30 -9.28
N LYS A 93 10.63 11.29 -8.19
CA LYS A 93 11.47 10.17 -7.78
C LYS A 93 11.02 9.61 -6.44
N ILE A 94 10.81 8.31 -6.38
CA ILE A 94 10.73 7.54 -5.15
C ILE A 94 12.02 6.75 -4.97
N ILE A 95 12.58 6.79 -3.76
CA ILE A 95 13.77 6.04 -3.36
C ILE A 95 13.37 4.99 -2.33
N ILE A 96 13.65 3.72 -2.62
CA ILE A 96 13.40 2.60 -1.73
C ILE A 96 14.74 2.08 -1.22
N LYS A 97 15.05 2.37 0.04
CA LYS A 97 16.28 1.90 0.71
C LYS A 97 16.19 0.49 1.30
N PRO A 98 15.06 0.03 1.88
CA PRO A 98 15.03 -1.24 2.59
C PRO A 98 15.39 -2.43 1.69
N HIS A 99 14.85 -2.44 0.47
CA HIS A 99 14.94 -3.57 -0.44
C HIS A 99 15.06 -3.17 -1.91
N THR A 100 15.51 -4.11 -2.73
CA THR A 100 15.50 -4.00 -4.19
C THR A 100 14.29 -4.68 -4.79
N LEU A 101 13.72 -4.03 -5.81
CA LEU A 101 12.63 -4.53 -6.63
C LEU A 101 13.17 -4.81 -8.03
N ASN A 102 12.74 -5.92 -8.62
CA ASN A 102 13.02 -6.19 -10.02
C ASN A 102 12.14 -5.33 -10.96
N ASP A 103 12.46 -5.33 -12.25
CA ASP A 103 11.75 -4.52 -13.25
C ASP A 103 10.25 -4.81 -13.33
N GLN A 104 9.85 -6.08 -13.14
CA GLN A 104 8.43 -6.47 -13.14
C GLN A 104 7.69 -5.88 -11.93
N GLN A 105 8.29 -5.94 -10.74
CA GLN A 105 7.75 -5.35 -9.52
C GLN A 105 7.70 -3.82 -9.61
N ILE A 106 8.73 -3.17 -10.15
CA ILE A 106 8.73 -1.71 -10.38
C ILE A 106 7.59 -1.33 -11.33
N LYS A 107 7.43 -2.06 -12.45
CA LYS A 107 6.34 -1.84 -13.39
C LYS A 107 4.98 -2.02 -12.74
N TRP A 108 4.82 -3.06 -11.92
CA TRP A 108 3.59 -3.33 -11.18
C TRP A 108 3.24 -2.21 -10.20
N TRP A 109 4.19 -1.76 -9.38
CA TRP A 109 3.97 -0.67 -8.41
C TRP A 109 3.65 0.66 -9.09
N ARG A 110 4.34 0.98 -10.19
CA ARG A 110 4.04 2.19 -10.97
C ARG A 110 2.62 2.17 -11.53
N LYS A 111 2.21 1.03 -12.09
CA LYS A 111 0.84 0.83 -12.58
C LYS A 111 -0.18 0.94 -11.44
N LEU A 112 0.09 0.33 -10.29
CA LEU A 112 -0.79 0.39 -9.13
C LEU A 112 -0.95 1.83 -8.63
N TYR A 113 0.15 2.57 -8.46
CA TYR A 113 0.10 3.97 -8.04
C TYR A 113 -0.60 4.86 -9.06
N TYR A 114 -0.33 4.68 -10.36
CA TYR A 114 -0.99 5.47 -11.41
C TYR A 114 -2.52 5.31 -11.35
N ASN A 115 -3.01 4.07 -11.30
CA ASN A 115 -4.44 3.80 -11.25
C ASN A 115 -5.06 4.20 -9.90
N GLY A 116 -4.36 3.96 -8.79
CA GLY A 116 -4.80 4.37 -7.45
C GLY A 116 -4.86 5.89 -7.26
N LEU A 117 -4.09 6.65 -8.05
CA LEU A 117 -4.08 8.11 -8.05
C LEU A 117 -5.02 8.72 -9.10
N GLY A 118 -5.81 7.91 -9.82
CA GLY A 118 -6.69 8.39 -10.90
C GLY A 118 -7.66 9.50 -10.46
N GLU A 119 -8.35 9.31 -9.33
CA GLU A 119 -9.23 10.36 -8.77
C GLU A 119 -8.43 11.59 -8.35
N PHE A 120 -7.26 11.40 -7.73
CA PHE A 120 -6.38 12.51 -7.35
C PHE A 120 -5.96 13.33 -8.57
N PHE A 121 -5.51 12.70 -9.65
CA PHE A 121 -5.14 13.40 -10.88
C PHE A 121 -6.34 14.11 -11.51
N TYR A 122 -7.48 13.42 -11.61
CA TYR A 122 -8.70 13.97 -12.17
C TYR A 122 -9.18 15.21 -11.42
N LEU A 123 -9.33 15.11 -10.09
CA LEU A 123 -9.82 16.20 -9.25
C LEU A 123 -8.87 17.40 -9.23
N ASN A 124 -7.57 17.19 -9.42
CA ASN A 124 -6.56 18.25 -9.43
C ASN A 124 -6.21 18.77 -10.83
N SER A 125 -6.85 18.24 -11.88
CA SER A 125 -6.55 18.57 -13.30
C SER A 125 -5.08 18.35 -13.66
N ILE A 126 -4.49 17.28 -13.11
CA ILE A 126 -3.14 16.84 -13.43
C ILE A 126 -3.24 15.86 -14.59
N ASP A 127 -2.48 16.13 -15.64
CA ASP A 127 -2.43 15.29 -16.84
C ASP A 127 -1.00 14.76 -16.97
N VAL A 128 -0.85 13.45 -16.72
CA VAL A 128 0.44 12.74 -16.68
C VAL A 128 0.27 11.34 -17.23
N ASN A 129 1.34 10.85 -17.86
CA ASN A 129 1.42 9.48 -18.36
C ASN A 129 1.90 8.52 -17.26
N GLU A 130 1.39 7.29 -17.23
CA GLU A 130 1.88 6.19 -16.38
C GLU A 130 3.40 6.03 -16.46
N ASN A 131 3.99 6.25 -17.65
CA ASN A 131 5.40 6.08 -17.88
C ASN A 131 6.28 7.24 -17.35
N ASP A 132 5.72 8.40 -17.06
CA ASP A 132 6.51 9.61 -16.80
C ASP A 132 6.20 10.30 -15.47
N PHE A 133 5.11 9.93 -14.80
CA PHE A 133 4.71 10.60 -13.55
C PHE A 133 5.65 10.28 -12.38
N LEU A 134 6.32 9.12 -12.41
CA LEU A 134 7.15 8.61 -11.33
C LEU A 134 8.26 7.65 -11.83
N GLU A 135 9.45 7.86 -11.27
CA GLU A 135 10.62 6.96 -11.29
C GLU A 135 10.80 6.32 -9.90
N ILE A 136 11.06 5.02 -9.84
CA ILE A 136 11.39 4.30 -8.58
C ILE A 136 12.84 3.84 -8.67
N LYS A 137 13.64 4.14 -7.64
CA LYS A 137 15.02 3.65 -7.49
C LYS A 137 15.18 2.86 -6.20
N CYS A 138 15.87 1.74 -6.26
CA CYS A 138 16.08 0.86 -5.12
C CYS A 138 17.56 0.67 -4.81
N PHE A 139 17.89 0.45 -3.52
CA PHE A 139 19.28 0.33 -3.06
C PHE A 139 19.51 -0.78 -2.01
N GLY A 140 18.46 -1.49 -1.59
CA GLY A 140 18.57 -2.53 -0.56
C GLY A 140 18.83 -3.92 -1.12
N ASN A 141 18.74 -4.93 -0.26
CA ASN A 141 18.82 -6.33 -0.69
C ASN A 141 17.48 -6.80 -1.27
N GLU A 142 17.51 -7.84 -2.09
CA GLU A 142 16.27 -8.48 -2.54
C GLU A 142 15.46 -8.99 -1.34
N LEU A 143 14.13 -8.92 -1.46
CA LEU A 143 13.22 -9.58 -0.53
C LEU A 143 13.13 -11.06 -0.88
N GLU A 144 13.13 -11.89 0.13
CA GLU A 144 12.78 -13.31 -0.03
C GLU A 144 11.36 -13.44 -0.61
N SER A 145 11.13 -14.52 -1.35
CA SER A 145 9.80 -14.85 -1.83
C SER A 145 8.93 -15.36 -0.68
N LEU A 146 7.67 -14.93 -0.65
CA LEU A 146 6.68 -15.49 0.27
C LEU A 146 6.36 -16.92 -0.19
N ASP A 147 6.73 -17.91 0.60
CA ASP A 147 6.38 -19.32 0.38
C ASP A 147 5.21 -19.69 1.30
N MET A 148 4.01 -19.29 0.89
CA MET A 148 2.78 -19.54 1.63
C MET A 148 1.84 -20.40 0.79
N GLU A 149 1.48 -21.57 1.31
CA GLU A 149 0.41 -22.37 0.74
C GLU A 149 -0.93 -21.64 0.94
N LEU A 150 -1.57 -21.26 -0.17
CA LEU A 150 -2.89 -20.65 -0.15
C LEU A 150 -3.96 -21.73 -0.07
N ASP A 151 -4.89 -21.56 0.88
CA ASP A 151 -6.08 -22.39 0.96
C ASP A 151 -7.12 -21.92 -0.08
N PHE A 152 -7.10 -22.52 -1.26
CA PHE A 152 -8.02 -22.19 -2.36
C PHE A 152 -9.47 -22.63 -2.11
N THR A 153 -9.77 -23.28 -0.98
CA THR A 153 -11.15 -23.58 -0.57
C THR A 153 -11.81 -22.39 0.13
N LYS A 154 -11.00 -21.40 0.52
CA LYS A 154 -11.43 -20.20 1.25
C LYS A 154 -11.19 -18.94 0.44
N VAL A 155 -12.12 -18.01 0.54
CA VAL A 155 -12.00 -16.70 -0.12
C VAL A 155 -12.37 -15.58 0.83
N ILE A 156 -11.57 -14.51 0.81
CA ILE A 156 -11.93 -13.24 1.45
C ILE A 156 -12.75 -12.43 0.45
N VAL A 157 -13.94 -11.99 0.86
CA VAL A 157 -14.85 -11.19 0.02
C VAL A 157 -14.97 -9.79 0.58
N PRO A 158 -14.41 -8.76 -0.09
CA PRO A 158 -14.63 -7.37 0.28
C PRO A 158 -16.12 -7.00 0.19
N VAL A 159 -16.72 -6.57 1.30
CA VAL A 159 -18.12 -6.17 1.40
C VAL A 159 -18.20 -4.65 1.55
N GLY A 160 -18.72 -3.99 0.51
CA GLY A 160 -18.92 -2.54 0.49
C GLY A 160 -20.33 -2.08 0.86
N GLY A 161 -21.23 -2.99 1.26
CA GLY A 161 -22.63 -2.68 1.60
C GLY A 161 -23.56 -2.50 0.39
N GLY A 162 -23.06 -2.72 -0.83
CA GLY A 162 -23.84 -2.68 -2.06
C GLY A 162 -24.56 -4.00 -2.37
N LYS A 163 -25.51 -3.95 -3.31
CA LYS A 163 -26.20 -5.15 -3.82
C LYS A 163 -25.22 -6.16 -4.43
N ASP A 164 -24.20 -5.68 -5.12
CA ASP A 164 -23.21 -6.53 -5.79
C ASP A 164 -22.40 -7.38 -4.81
N SER A 165 -22.06 -6.84 -3.63
CA SER A 165 -21.40 -7.62 -2.58
C SER A 165 -22.31 -8.74 -2.06
N ILE A 166 -23.62 -8.51 -1.91
CA ILE A 166 -24.57 -9.55 -1.46
C ILE A 166 -24.68 -10.65 -2.51
N VAL A 167 -24.83 -10.29 -3.79
CA VAL A 167 -24.88 -11.25 -4.90
C VAL A 167 -23.59 -12.07 -4.94
N SER A 168 -22.43 -11.44 -4.79
CA SER A 168 -21.14 -12.14 -4.77
C SER A 168 -21.07 -13.18 -3.64
N LEU A 169 -21.52 -12.81 -2.43
CA LEU A 169 -21.57 -13.72 -1.29
C LEU A 169 -22.49 -14.93 -1.56
N GLU A 170 -23.70 -14.70 -2.07
CA GLU A 170 -24.66 -15.78 -2.34
C GLU A 170 -24.20 -16.72 -3.46
N VAL A 171 -23.57 -16.19 -4.51
CA VAL A 171 -23.01 -17.00 -5.61
C VAL A 171 -21.88 -17.89 -5.11
N LEU A 172 -20.92 -17.34 -4.36
CA LEU A 172 -19.80 -18.11 -3.81
C LEU A 172 -20.28 -19.17 -2.81
N LYS A 173 -21.29 -18.84 -2.00
CA LYS A 173 -21.88 -19.75 -1.01
C LYS A 173 -22.59 -20.91 -1.70
N SER A 174 -23.36 -20.61 -2.75
CA SER A 174 -24.04 -21.64 -3.57
C SER A 174 -23.05 -22.54 -4.31
N ALA A 175 -21.83 -22.06 -4.59
CA ALA A 175 -20.74 -22.84 -5.15
C ALA A 175 -19.98 -23.69 -4.13
N GLY A 176 -20.36 -23.66 -2.84
CA GLY A 176 -19.73 -24.45 -1.78
C GLY A 176 -18.36 -23.94 -1.34
N ILE A 177 -18.03 -22.68 -1.64
CA ILE A 177 -16.77 -22.05 -1.24
C ILE A 177 -16.93 -21.51 0.19
N ASP A 178 -15.91 -21.68 1.02
CA ASP A 178 -15.87 -21.10 2.38
C ASP A 178 -15.51 -19.61 2.29
N ILE A 179 -16.35 -18.75 2.86
CA ILE A 179 -16.29 -17.30 2.64
C ILE A 179 -16.00 -16.57 3.93
N TYR A 180 -15.04 -15.65 3.85
CA TYR A 180 -14.70 -14.70 4.90
C TYR A 180 -15.05 -13.28 4.44
N PRO A 181 -16.23 -12.75 4.79
CA PRO A 181 -16.58 -11.38 4.46
C PRO A 181 -15.65 -10.39 5.16
N MET A 182 -15.12 -9.42 4.43
CA MET A 182 -14.26 -8.36 4.96
C MET A 182 -14.87 -7.00 4.66
N MET A 183 -15.19 -6.24 5.70
CA MET A 183 -15.69 -4.88 5.56
C MET A 183 -14.60 -3.89 5.97
N LEU A 184 -14.31 -2.92 5.09
CA LEU A 184 -13.40 -1.82 5.39
C LEU A 184 -14.19 -0.68 6.04
N ASN A 185 -13.79 -0.25 7.24
CA ASN A 185 -14.48 0.76 8.04
C ASN A 185 -15.97 0.47 8.22
N PRO A 186 -16.33 -0.62 8.93
CA PRO A 186 -17.72 -0.90 9.24
C PRO A 186 -18.30 0.24 10.08
N ASN A 187 -19.30 0.93 9.53
CA ASN A 187 -20.10 1.86 10.32
C ASN A 187 -21.01 1.02 11.24
N PRO A 188 -21.07 1.31 12.55
CA PRO A 188 -22.03 0.69 13.47
C PRO A 188 -23.48 0.91 13.05
#